data_AF-A0A2S2NLQ4-F1
#
_entry.id   AF-A0A2S2NLQ4-F1
#
_cell.length_a   1.000
_cell.length_b   1.000
_cell.length_c   1.000
_cell.angle_alpha   90.00
_cell.angle_beta   90.00
_cell.angle_gamma   90.00
#
_symmetry.space_group_name_H-M   'P 1'
#
loop_
_entity.id
_entity.type
_entity.pdbx_description
1 polymer ?
#
loop_
_entity_poly.entity_id
_entity_poly.type
_entity_poly.pdbx_seq_one_letter_code
_entity_poly.pdbx_strand_id
1 'polypeptide(L)'
;MHIQQLSQMDAGTTVTGMELEFKKLTLVKSEFCRFVSASLPVNKPKTRLVHLLPYENTRVCLSGGSSRGLEGSDYINANFIDGYRQRGAYIATQGPLQITTDDFWRMLWEHNSTIVVMLTKLHELGREKCYQYWPSERSVRYDTFVVEPITEYNMPQYILREFKVTDTIDNGSRTVRQFQFTDWPEQGVPKSAEGFIDFIGQVHKTKEQFGQEGPITVHCSGGV
;
A
#
# COMPACT_ATOMS: atom_id res chain seq x y z
N MET A 1 -10.07 17.91 -25.36
CA MET A 1 -9.46 19.24 -25.58
C MET A 1 -8.46 19.62 -24.48
N HIS A 2 -8.77 19.50 -23.18
CA HIS A 2 -7.84 19.94 -22.13
C HIS A 2 -6.48 19.22 -22.10
N ILE A 3 -6.45 17.88 -22.17
CA ILE A 3 -5.17 17.12 -22.21
C ILE A 3 -4.30 17.54 -23.40
N GLN A 4 -4.91 17.75 -24.58
CA GLN A 4 -4.20 18.20 -25.78
C GLN A 4 -3.55 19.58 -25.58
N GLN A 5 -4.18 20.47 -24.81
CA GLN A 5 -3.61 21.77 -24.45
C GLN A 5 -2.41 21.61 -23.52
N LEU A 6 -2.53 20.76 -22.48
CA LEU A 6 -1.43 20.50 -21.54
C LEU A 6 -0.20 19.87 -22.22
N SER A 7 -0.39 19.13 -23.32
CA SER A 7 0.71 18.56 -24.10
C SER A 7 1.49 19.58 -24.93
N GLN A 8 0.96 20.80 -25.13
CA GLN A 8 1.68 21.86 -25.85
C GLN A 8 2.69 22.56 -24.92
N MET A 9 3.69 23.19 -25.54
CA MET A 9 4.60 24.09 -24.82
C MET A 9 3.83 25.29 -24.28
N ASP A 10 4.08 25.64 -23.02
CA ASP A 10 3.45 26.82 -22.42
C ASP A 10 4.14 28.10 -22.89
N ALA A 11 3.35 29.15 -23.15
CA ALA A 11 3.82 30.36 -23.83
C ALA A 11 4.94 31.06 -23.03
N GLY A 12 6.10 31.22 -23.66
CA GLY A 12 7.26 31.85 -23.02
C GLY A 12 8.06 30.92 -22.11
N THR A 13 7.79 29.62 -22.10
CA THR A 13 8.55 28.61 -21.36
C THR A 13 9.14 27.53 -22.27
N THR A 14 10.09 26.76 -21.76
CA THR A 14 10.69 25.60 -22.47
C THR A 14 10.04 24.27 -22.11
N VAL A 15 8.94 24.29 -21.34
CA VAL A 15 8.30 23.11 -20.78
C VAL A 15 6.84 23.02 -21.21
N THR A 16 6.25 21.83 -21.10
CA THR A 16 4.83 21.64 -21.43
C THR A 16 3.92 22.18 -20.33
N GLY A 17 2.67 22.48 -20.67
CA GLY A 17 1.65 22.84 -19.67
C GLY A 17 1.49 21.75 -18.59
N MET A 18 1.58 20.47 -18.98
CA MET A 18 1.55 19.31 -18.09
C MET A 18 2.69 19.34 -17.07
N GLU A 19 3.92 19.60 -17.52
CA GLU A 19 5.09 19.68 -16.64
C GLU A 19 4.97 20.85 -15.66
N LEU A 20 4.46 22.00 -16.11
CA LEU A 20 4.21 23.14 -15.23
C LEU A 20 3.16 22.83 -14.18
N GLU A 21 2.05 22.20 -14.57
CA GLU A 21 0.99 21.84 -13.64
C GLU A 21 1.48 20.84 -12.59
N PHE A 22 2.24 19.83 -13.00
CA PHE A 22 2.88 18.90 -12.08
C PHE A 22 3.86 19.60 -11.12
N LYS A 23 4.68 20.53 -11.62
CA LYS A 23 5.59 21.34 -10.77
C LYS A 23 4.83 22.21 -9.76
N LYS A 24 3.62 22.68 -10.08
CA LYS A 24 2.82 23.46 -9.10
C LYS A 24 2.46 22.63 -7.88
N LEU A 25 2.34 21.30 -7.99
CA LEU A 25 2.07 20.44 -6.84
C LEU A 25 3.18 20.54 -5.77
N THR A 26 4.43 20.84 -6.15
CA THR A 26 5.52 21.00 -5.19
C THR A 26 5.46 22.32 -4.42
N LEU A 27 4.65 23.28 -4.89
CA LEU A 27 4.41 24.55 -4.20
C LEU A 27 3.35 24.43 -3.12
N VAL A 28 2.52 23.37 -3.18
CA VAL A 28 1.53 23.06 -2.16
C VAL A 28 2.25 22.52 -0.94
N LYS A 29 2.47 23.40 0.05
CA LYS A 29 3.01 23.00 1.35
C LYS A 29 1.85 22.68 2.27
N SER A 30 1.87 21.50 2.88
CA SER A 30 0.99 21.20 3.98
C SER A 30 1.60 21.77 5.26
N GLU A 31 0.86 22.67 5.93
CA GLU A 31 1.31 23.42 7.11
C GLU A 31 1.50 22.53 8.36
N PHE A 32 1.01 21.28 8.33
CA PHE A 32 0.94 20.39 9.50
C PHE A 32 1.66 19.04 9.31
N CYS A 33 2.69 19.00 8.46
CA CYS A 33 3.46 17.80 8.17
C CYS A 33 4.62 17.59 9.14
N ARG A 34 4.36 16.85 10.22
CA ARG A 34 5.41 16.35 11.13
C ARG A 34 5.65 14.86 10.88
N PHE A 35 6.86 14.41 11.17
CA PHE A 35 7.30 13.01 11.03
C PHE A 35 7.77 12.44 12.38
N VAL A 36 7.03 12.71 13.46
CA VAL A 36 7.53 12.54 14.83
C VAL A 36 7.87 11.09 15.11
N SER A 37 6.90 10.18 14.96
CA SER A 37 7.11 8.74 15.19
C SER A 37 8.09 8.15 14.19
N ALA A 38 8.00 8.55 12.92
CA ALA A 38 8.88 8.06 11.86
C ALA A 38 10.36 8.43 12.06
N SER A 39 10.63 9.56 12.73
CA SER A 39 11.99 10.05 12.98
C SER A 39 12.67 9.40 14.20
N LEU A 40 11.93 8.64 15.01
CA LEU A 40 12.51 7.96 16.17
C LEU A 40 13.60 6.96 15.73
N PRO A 41 14.75 6.90 16.42
CA PRO A 41 15.84 5.98 16.05
C PRO A 41 15.41 4.52 15.91
N VAL A 42 14.51 4.05 16.77
CA VAL A 42 13.97 2.67 16.76
C VAL A 42 13.15 2.36 15.50
N ASN A 43 12.56 3.37 14.86
CA ASN A 43 11.69 3.22 13.69
C ASN A 43 12.44 3.37 12.35
N LYS A 44 13.69 3.83 12.36
CA LYS A 44 14.49 3.98 11.13
C LYS A 44 14.61 2.68 10.33
N PRO A 45 14.89 1.50 10.94
CA PRO A 45 14.98 0.24 10.19
C PRO A 45 13.64 -0.19 9.56
N LYS A 46 12.51 0.28 10.10
CA LYS A 46 11.15 -0.06 9.62
C LYS A 46 10.76 0.70 8.34
N THR A 47 11.62 1.57 7.83
CA THR A 47 11.34 2.42 6.67
C THR A 47 12.23 2.04 5.48
N ARG A 48 11.63 1.64 4.36
CA ARG A 48 12.35 1.21 3.15
C ARG A 48 13.13 2.36 2.51
N LEU A 49 12.52 3.55 2.45
CA LEU A 49 13.12 4.75 1.88
C LEU A 49 13.09 5.88 2.92
N VAL A 50 14.25 6.25 3.46
CA VAL A 50 14.38 7.21 4.57
C VAL A 50 13.82 8.62 4.30
N HIS A 51 13.60 8.97 3.03
CA HIS A 51 13.02 10.25 2.62
C HIS A 51 11.50 10.18 2.39
N LEU A 52 10.89 9.00 2.47
CA LEU A 52 9.45 8.78 2.36
C LEU A 52 8.92 8.33 3.72
N LEU A 53 8.55 9.32 4.54
CA LEU A 53 8.06 9.12 5.90
C LEU A 53 6.58 9.47 5.97
N PRO A 54 5.80 8.76 6.80
CA PRO A 54 4.39 9.04 6.94
C PRO A 54 4.17 10.32 7.75
N TYR A 55 3.23 11.16 7.32
CA TYR A 55 2.82 12.31 8.13
C TYR A 55 2.12 11.86 9.41
N GLU A 56 2.45 12.52 10.52
CA GLU A 56 1.99 12.16 11.86
C GLU A 56 0.47 12.20 12.01
N ASN A 57 -0.19 13.15 11.34
CA ASN A 57 -1.63 13.37 11.47
C ASN A 57 -2.49 12.35 10.74
N THR A 58 -1.93 11.64 9.76
CA THR A 58 -2.64 10.61 8.99
C THR A 58 -1.98 9.25 9.07
N ARG A 59 -0.94 9.07 9.89
CA ARG A 59 -0.26 7.78 10.00
C ARG A 59 -1.21 6.71 10.51
N VAL A 60 -0.97 5.48 10.09
CA VAL A 60 -1.63 4.32 10.68
C VAL A 60 -0.92 3.95 11.97
N CYS A 61 -1.64 3.94 13.08
CA CYS A 61 -1.12 3.56 14.40
C CYS A 61 -1.45 2.10 14.71
N LEU A 62 -0.50 1.37 15.29
CA LEU A 62 -0.72 0.01 15.78
C LEU A 62 -0.90 -0.01 17.31
N SER A 63 -1.64 -0.98 17.83
CA SER A 63 -1.80 -1.17 19.28
C SER A 63 -0.54 -1.69 19.99
N GLY A 64 0.43 -2.17 19.20
CA GLY A 64 1.68 -2.79 19.67
C GLY A 64 1.63 -4.32 19.80
N GLY A 65 0.44 -4.95 19.76
CA GLY A 65 0.30 -6.41 19.80
C GLY A 65 1.03 -7.06 20.98
N SER A 66 1.79 -8.13 20.71
CA SER A 66 2.66 -8.79 21.71
C SER A 66 3.80 -7.91 22.23
N SER A 67 4.12 -6.84 21.50
CA SER A 67 5.16 -5.86 21.81
C SER A 67 4.62 -4.60 22.47
N ARG A 68 3.37 -4.62 22.97
CA ARG A 68 2.73 -3.46 23.58
C ARG A 68 3.58 -2.88 24.71
N GLY A 69 3.84 -1.58 24.64
CA GLY A 69 4.67 -0.86 25.62
C GLY A 69 6.15 -0.78 25.22
N LEU A 70 6.59 -1.49 24.19
CA LEU A 70 7.90 -1.28 23.58
C LEU A 70 7.86 -0.02 22.69
N GLU A 71 8.90 0.80 22.76
CA GLU A 71 9.04 1.99 21.93
C GLU A 71 9.04 1.60 20.44
N GLY A 72 8.23 2.30 19.63
CA GLY A 72 8.10 2.02 18.19
C GLY A 72 7.23 0.81 17.82
N SER A 73 6.62 0.13 18.80
CA SER A 73 5.65 -0.96 18.53
C SER A 73 4.35 -0.47 17.87
N ASP A 74 4.03 0.82 18.01
CA ASP A 74 2.87 1.48 17.41
C ASP A 74 3.10 1.96 15.97
N TYR A 75 4.33 1.83 15.46
CA TYR A 75 4.75 2.41 14.19
C TYR A 75 4.79 1.39 13.05
N ILE A 76 4.18 1.79 11.94
CA ILE A 76 4.38 1.23 10.59
C ILE A 76 4.43 2.40 9.60
N ASN A 77 5.22 2.29 8.53
CA ASN A 77 5.27 3.31 7.48
C ASN A 77 4.01 3.23 6.59
N ALA A 78 2.93 3.85 7.04
CA ALA A 78 1.66 3.88 6.32
C ALA A 78 0.83 5.13 6.68
N ASN A 79 0.02 5.61 5.74
CA ASN A 79 -0.94 6.69 5.95
C ASN A 79 -2.34 6.30 5.50
N PHE A 80 -3.35 6.76 6.23
CA PHE A 80 -4.72 6.81 5.75
C PHE A 80 -4.87 7.85 4.66
N ILE A 81 -5.55 7.47 3.58
CA ILE A 81 -5.89 8.34 2.46
C ILE A 81 -7.41 8.34 2.27
N ASP A 82 -7.98 9.53 2.16
CA ASP A 82 -9.39 9.70 1.87
C ASP A 82 -9.70 9.25 0.44
N GLY A 83 -10.82 8.56 0.29
CA GLY A 83 -11.37 8.23 -1.02
C GLY A 83 -12.45 9.23 -1.44
N TYR A 84 -13.00 9.01 -2.62
CA TYR A 84 -14.04 9.87 -3.17
C TYR A 84 -15.31 9.93 -2.30
N ARG A 85 -15.72 8.79 -1.71
CA ARG A 85 -16.97 8.66 -0.94
C ARG A 85 -16.78 8.59 0.58
N GLN A 86 -15.58 8.25 1.04
CA GLN A 86 -15.33 7.98 2.45
C GLN A 86 -13.93 8.45 2.87
N ARG A 87 -13.82 8.97 4.09
CA ARG A 87 -12.51 9.25 4.69
C ARG A 87 -11.80 7.95 5.06
N GLY A 88 -10.47 7.96 5.02
CA GLY A 88 -9.66 6.77 5.31
C GLY A 88 -10.05 5.57 4.44
N ALA A 89 -10.39 5.80 3.16
CA ALA A 89 -10.81 4.73 2.26
C ALA A 89 -9.67 3.79 1.88
N TYR A 90 -8.44 4.28 1.98
CA TYR A 90 -7.22 3.56 1.64
C TYR A 90 -6.20 3.69 2.75
N ILE A 91 -5.29 2.72 2.78
CA ILE A 91 -4.02 2.82 3.47
C ILE A 91 -2.93 2.78 2.40
N ALA A 92 -2.17 3.86 2.24
CA ALA A 92 -0.98 3.87 1.41
C ALA A 92 0.23 3.47 2.26
N THR A 93 1.02 2.49 1.81
CA THR A 93 2.17 2.00 2.57
C THR A 93 3.28 1.50 1.64
N GLN A 94 4.51 1.41 2.16
CA GLN A 94 5.64 0.84 1.44
C GLN A 94 5.46 -0.67 1.19
N GLY A 95 6.17 -1.21 0.21
CA GLY A 95 6.29 -2.67 0.07
C GLY A 95 6.95 -3.24 1.34
N PRO A 96 6.30 -4.19 2.05
CA PRO A 96 6.79 -4.68 3.33
C PRO A 96 8.26 -5.09 3.30
N LEU A 97 8.95 -4.83 4.41
CA LEU A 97 10.28 -5.36 4.70
C LEU A 97 10.10 -6.68 5.45
N GLN A 98 11.13 -7.53 5.44
CA GLN A 98 11.13 -8.73 6.27
C GLN A 98 10.82 -8.40 7.75
N ILE A 99 11.46 -7.35 8.29
CA ILE A 99 11.30 -6.94 9.69
C ILE A 99 9.96 -6.28 10.02
N THR A 100 9.18 -5.85 9.01
CA THR A 100 7.87 -5.20 9.21
C THR A 100 6.71 -6.10 8.78
N THR A 101 6.96 -7.37 8.49
CA THR A 101 5.91 -8.28 7.99
C THR A 101 4.86 -8.55 9.07
N ASP A 102 5.28 -8.74 10.32
CA ASP A 102 4.37 -8.89 11.46
C ASP A 102 3.53 -7.63 11.69
N ASP A 103 4.18 -6.45 11.67
CA ASP A 103 3.53 -5.14 11.78
C ASP A 103 2.49 -4.95 10.65
N PHE A 104 2.79 -5.42 9.43
CA PHE A 104 1.89 -5.32 8.27
C PHE A 104 0.62 -6.15 8.45
N TRP A 105 0.72 -7.43 8.85
CA TRP A 105 -0.46 -8.25 9.13
C TRP A 105 -1.28 -7.72 10.30
N ARG A 106 -0.62 -7.21 11.34
CA ARG A 106 -1.29 -6.52 12.45
C ARG A 106 -2.05 -5.29 11.98
N MET A 107 -1.45 -4.47 11.12
CA MET A 107 -2.12 -3.32 10.51
C MET A 107 -3.39 -3.72 9.77
N LEU A 108 -3.34 -4.77 8.95
CA LEU A 108 -4.51 -5.25 8.22
C LEU A 108 -5.63 -5.69 9.17
N TRP A 109 -5.27 -6.42 10.24
CA TRP A 109 -6.23 -6.89 11.23
C TRP A 109 -6.88 -5.76 12.04
N GLU A 110 -6.06 -4.91 12.66
CA GLU A 110 -6.52 -3.84 13.55
C GLU A 110 -7.38 -2.80 12.83
N HIS A 111 -7.06 -2.52 11.55
CA HIS A 111 -7.79 -1.54 10.74
C HIS A 111 -8.81 -2.17 9.80
N ASN A 112 -9.14 -3.44 9.99
CA ASN A 112 -10.12 -4.19 9.20
C ASN A 112 -9.90 -4.12 7.67
N SER A 113 -8.64 -4.06 7.24
CA SER A 113 -8.26 -4.04 5.83
C SER A 113 -8.13 -5.46 5.29
N THR A 114 -9.13 -5.89 4.53
CA THR A 114 -9.20 -7.25 3.96
C THR A 114 -8.90 -7.29 2.46
N ILE A 115 -8.69 -6.13 1.83
CA ILE A 115 -8.30 -6.01 0.42
C ILE A 115 -6.92 -5.34 0.36
N VAL A 116 -5.95 -6.05 -0.20
CA VAL A 116 -4.58 -5.57 -0.39
C VAL A 116 -4.28 -5.44 -1.88
N VAL A 117 -3.69 -4.34 -2.31
CA VAL A 117 -3.26 -4.08 -3.67
C VAL A 117 -1.75 -3.92 -3.69
N MET A 118 -1.06 -4.76 -4.46
CA MET A 118 0.38 -4.76 -4.67
C MET A 118 0.69 -4.30 -6.10
N LEU A 119 1.42 -3.20 -6.25
CA LEU A 119 1.71 -2.55 -7.53
C LEU A 119 3.17 -2.71 -7.97
N THR A 120 3.81 -3.81 -7.58
CA THR A 120 5.21 -4.10 -7.90
C THR A 120 5.46 -5.61 -7.93
N LYS A 121 6.52 -6.04 -8.62
CA LYS A 121 7.08 -7.38 -8.43
C LYS A 121 7.87 -7.42 -7.11
N LEU A 122 8.26 -8.61 -6.65
CA LEU A 122 9.16 -8.71 -5.49
C LEU A 122 10.53 -8.05 -5.79
N HIS A 123 11.01 -8.24 -7.02
CA HIS A 123 12.27 -7.70 -7.51
C HIS A 123 12.06 -7.07 -8.90
N GLU A 124 12.70 -5.91 -9.12
CA GLU A 124 12.72 -5.20 -10.40
C GLU A 124 14.13 -4.65 -10.62
N LEU A 125 14.68 -4.80 -11.82
CA LEU A 125 16.05 -4.38 -12.15
C LEU A 125 17.11 -4.85 -11.12
N GLY A 126 16.94 -6.07 -10.59
CA GLY A 126 17.84 -6.69 -9.62
C GLY A 126 17.77 -6.11 -8.20
N ARG A 127 16.78 -5.25 -7.89
CA ARG A 127 16.58 -4.68 -6.55
C ARG A 127 15.27 -5.18 -5.94
N GLU A 128 15.31 -5.52 -4.66
CA GLU A 128 14.10 -5.86 -3.91
C GLU A 128 13.20 -4.62 -3.79
N LYS A 129 11.95 -4.76 -4.21
CA LYS A 129 10.90 -3.75 -4.08
C LYS A 129 9.95 -4.05 -2.93
N CYS A 130 9.72 -5.34 -2.66
CA CYS A 130 8.83 -5.84 -1.63
C CYS A 130 9.33 -7.21 -1.16
N TYR A 131 9.38 -7.43 0.16
CA TYR A 131 9.59 -8.76 0.72
C TYR A 131 8.32 -9.59 0.51
N GLN A 132 8.46 -10.91 0.34
CA GLN A 132 7.30 -11.80 0.25
C GLN A 132 6.69 -12.00 1.65
N TYR A 133 5.76 -11.12 2.00
CA TYR A 133 5.11 -11.09 3.32
C TYR A 133 3.98 -12.13 3.47
N TRP A 134 3.76 -12.99 2.47
CA TRP A 134 2.67 -13.96 2.46
C TRP A 134 3.16 -15.41 2.24
N PRO A 135 2.45 -16.41 2.77
CA PRO A 135 2.72 -17.81 2.53
C PRO A 135 2.25 -18.26 1.14
N SER A 136 3.00 -19.17 0.50
CA SER A 136 2.61 -19.79 -0.79
C SER A 136 2.08 -21.21 -0.64
N GLU A 137 2.67 -22.03 0.25
CA GLU A 137 2.36 -23.47 0.32
C GLU A 137 1.73 -23.90 1.64
N ARG A 138 2.24 -23.37 2.76
CA ARG A 138 1.83 -23.77 4.11
C ARG A 138 1.49 -22.54 4.93
N SER A 139 0.63 -22.72 5.93
CA SER A 139 0.32 -21.66 6.87
C SER A 139 1.59 -21.14 7.55
N VAL A 140 1.71 -19.82 7.67
CA VAL A 140 2.80 -19.15 8.40
C VAL A 140 2.19 -18.30 9.51
N ARG A 141 2.89 -18.22 10.64
CA ARG A 141 2.51 -17.39 11.78
C ARG A 141 3.31 -16.08 11.77
N TYR A 142 2.60 -14.96 11.82
CA TYR A 142 3.13 -13.60 11.94
C TYR A 142 2.59 -13.01 13.25
N ASP A 143 3.45 -12.89 14.28
CA ASP A 143 3.05 -12.57 15.65
C ASP A 143 1.91 -13.47 16.17
N THR A 144 0.68 -12.95 16.32
CA THR A 144 -0.50 -13.70 16.79
C THR A 144 -1.38 -14.21 15.64
N PHE A 145 -1.07 -13.86 14.39
CA PHE A 145 -1.87 -14.16 13.22
C PHE A 145 -1.34 -15.39 12.49
N VAL A 146 -2.18 -16.40 12.31
CA VAL A 146 -1.91 -17.53 11.41
C VAL A 146 -2.52 -17.20 10.05
N VAL A 147 -1.69 -17.11 9.03
CA VAL A 147 -2.10 -16.84 7.65
C VAL A 147 -1.99 -18.13 6.86
N GLU A 148 -3.11 -18.59 6.34
CA GLU A 148 -3.24 -19.82 5.55
C GLU A 148 -3.56 -19.45 4.10
N PRO A 149 -2.76 -19.89 3.11
CA PRO A 149 -3.09 -19.69 1.70
C PRO A 149 -4.29 -20.56 1.32
N ILE A 150 -5.34 -19.96 0.76
CA ILE A 150 -6.54 -20.67 0.31
C ILE A 150 -6.43 -21.00 -1.18
N THR A 151 -6.24 -19.98 -2.00
CA THR A 151 -6.21 -20.12 -3.46
C THR A 151 -5.44 -18.97 -4.11
N GLU A 152 -4.91 -19.24 -5.30
CA GLU A 152 -4.24 -18.27 -6.15
C GLU A 152 -4.83 -18.37 -7.57
N TYR A 153 -5.28 -17.24 -8.10
CA TYR A 153 -5.78 -17.10 -9.47
C TYR A 153 -4.82 -16.23 -10.29
N ASN A 154 -4.25 -16.82 -11.33
CA ASN A 154 -3.36 -16.14 -12.26
C ASN A 154 -4.20 -15.56 -13.41
N MET A 155 -4.41 -14.25 -13.40
CA MET A 155 -5.11 -13.51 -14.46
C MET A 155 -4.08 -12.89 -15.42
N PRO A 156 -4.47 -12.45 -16.63
CA PRO A 156 -3.51 -11.96 -17.63
C PRO A 156 -2.60 -10.83 -17.16
N GLN A 157 -3.11 -9.92 -16.31
CA GLN A 157 -2.38 -8.71 -15.88
C GLN A 157 -2.22 -8.60 -14.37
N TYR A 158 -2.82 -9.52 -13.61
CA TYR A 158 -2.71 -9.52 -12.15
C TYR A 158 -2.85 -10.93 -11.57
N ILE A 159 -2.42 -11.08 -10.33
CA ILE A 159 -2.60 -12.30 -9.55
C ILE A 159 -3.53 -11.97 -8.38
N LEU A 160 -4.54 -12.80 -8.15
CA LEU A 160 -5.40 -12.72 -6.98
C LEU A 160 -5.05 -13.87 -6.03
N ARG A 161 -4.65 -13.54 -4.81
CA ARG A 161 -4.43 -14.51 -3.73
C ARG A 161 -5.48 -14.32 -2.65
N GLU A 162 -6.03 -15.42 -2.15
CA GLU A 162 -6.92 -15.41 -0.99
C GLU A 162 -6.26 -16.12 0.18
N PHE A 163 -6.34 -15.49 1.35
CA PHE A 163 -5.78 -15.99 2.60
C PHE A 163 -6.86 -16.06 3.66
N LYS A 164 -6.83 -17.10 4.50
CA LYS A 164 -7.52 -17.11 5.77
C LYS A 164 -6.55 -16.62 6.83
N VAL A 165 -6.93 -15.54 7.51
CA VAL A 165 -6.16 -14.99 8.64
C VAL A 165 -6.92 -15.31 9.91
N THR A 166 -6.27 -15.97 10.85
CA THR A 166 -6.84 -16.32 12.16
C THR A 166 -6.01 -15.69 13.26
N ASP A 167 -6.62 -14.89 14.13
CA ASP A 167 -5.95 -14.39 15.34
C ASP A 167 -6.02 -15.47 16.43
N THR A 168 -4.85 -15.87 16.92
CA THR A 168 -4.72 -16.92 17.95
C THR A 168 -5.12 -16.46 19.35
N ILE A 169 -5.33 -15.15 19.57
CA ILE A 169 -5.75 -14.61 20.87
C ILE A 169 -7.27 -14.62 21.00
N ASP A 170 -8.00 -14.01 20.05
CA ASP A 170 -9.46 -13.91 20.11
C ASP A 170 -10.19 -15.01 19.33
N ASN A 171 -9.45 -15.84 18.59
CA ASN A 171 -9.94 -16.92 17.73
C ASN A 171 -10.87 -16.44 16.61
N GLY A 172 -10.82 -15.15 16.28
CA GLY A 172 -11.47 -14.57 15.12
C GLY A 172 -10.77 -15.00 13.83
N SER A 173 -11.53 -15.07 12.73
CA SER A 173 -10.94 -15.30 11.40
C SER A 173 -11.56 -14.42 10.34
N ARG A 174 -10.75 -14.04 9.33
CA ARG A 174 -11.15 -13.20 8.20
C ARG A 174 -10.50 -13.71 6.92
N THR A 175 -11.17 -13.50 5.79
CA THR A 175 -10.56 -13.70 4.47
C THR A 175 -9.91 -12.41 4.02
N VAL A 176 -8.61 -12.45 3.73
CA VAL A 176 -7.85 -11.34 3.12
C VAL A 176 -7.56 -11.68 1.67
N ARG A 177 -7.79 -10.72 0.77
CA ARG A 177 -7.55 -10.86 -0.67
C ARG A 177 -6.45 -9.91 -1.10
N GLN A 178 -5.41 -10.44 -1.74
CA GLN A 178 -4.33 -9.66 -2.31
C GLN A 178 -4.42 -9.67 -3.83
N PHE A 179 -4.48 -8.48 -4.42
CA PHE A 179 -4.41 -8.23 -5.84
C PHE A 179 -3.02 -7.70 -6.20
N GLN A 180 -2.24 -8.47 -6.92
CA GLN A 180 -0.93 -8.04 -7.41
C GLN A 180 -1.00 -7.71 -8.88
N PHE A 181 -0.87 -6.43 -9.25
CA PHE A 181 -0.75 -6.04 -10.65
C PHE A 181 0.66 -6.40 -11.16
N THR A 182 0.73 -7.13 -12.28
CA THR A 182 1.98 -7.73 -12.78
C THR A 182 2.48 -7.14 -14.09
N ASP A 183 1.64 -6.36 -14.77
CA ASP A 183 1.91 -5.82 -16.11
C ASP A 183 2.44 -4.38 -16.08
N TRP A 184 2.87 -3.88 -14.90
CA TRP A 184 3.57 -2.60 -14.80
C TRP A 184 5.02 -2.77 -15.29
N PRO A 185 5.51 -1.95 -16.25
CA PRO A 185 6.86 -2.08 -16.76
C PRO A 185 7.90 -1.63 -15.73
N GLU A 186 9.05 -2.31 -15.67
CA GLU A 186 10.13 -1.96 -14.73
C GLU A 186 10.74 -0.57 -14.97
N GLN A 187 10.49 0.01 -16.15
CA GLN A 187 10.85 1.37 -16.52
C GLN A 187 9.68 2.11 -17.16
N GLY A 188 9.43 3.33 -16.70
CA GLY A 188 8.37 4.19 -17.23
C GLY A 188 6.98 3.82 -16.72
N VAL A 189 6.00 3.93 -17.61
CA VAL A 189 4.57 3.70 -17.32
C VAL A 189 3.96 2.82 -18.41
N PRO A 190 2.83 2.13 -18.14
CA PRO A 190 2.11 1.36 -19.15
C PRO A 190 1.78 2.19 -20.40
N LYS A 191 1.87 1.58 -21.58
CA LYS A 191 1.54 2.25 -22.87
C LYS A 191 0.04 2.48 -23.06
N SER A 192 -0.79 1.68 -22.38
CA SER A 192 -2.24 1.80 -22.35
C SER A 192 -2.70 1.73 -20.90
N ALA A 193 -3.72 2.51 -20.56
CA ALA A 193 -4.34 2.50 -19.23
C ALA A 193 -5.42 1.41 -19.09
N GLU A 194 -5.85 0.77 -20.17
CA GLU A 194 -7.00 -0.16 -20.20
C GLU A 194 -6.89 -1.27 -19.16
N GLY A 195 -5.74 -1.97 -19.13
CA GLY A 195 -5.51 -3.05 -18.17
C GLY A 195 -5.49 -2.59 -16.72
N PHE A 196 -4.95 -1.41 -16.46
CA PHE A 196 -4.91 -0.85 -15.12
C PHE A 196 -6.30 -0.34 -14.68
N ILE A 197 -7.10 0.20 -15.61
CA ILE A 197 -8.49 0.60 -15.34
C ILE A 197 -9.35 -0.63 -15.02
N ASP A 198 -9.24 -1.71 -15.80
CA ASP A 198 -9.95 -2.98 -15.50
C ASP A 198 -9.53 -3.50 -14.11
N PHE A 199 -8.23 -3.53 -13.82
CA PHE A 199 -7.71 -3.93 -12.52
C PHE A 199 -8.32 -3.14 -11.34
N ILE A 200 -8.36 -1.80 -11.43
CA ILE A 200 -9.04 -0.96 -10.43
C ILE A 200 -10.51 -1.37 -10.30
N GLY A 201 -11.19 -1.59 -11.43
CA GLY A 201 -12.57 -2.08 -11.48
C GLY A 201 -12.75 -3.40 -10.73
N GLN A 202 -11.88 -4.38 -10.94
CA GLN A 202 -11.95 -5.68 -10.27
C GLN A 202 -11.74 -5.58 -8.76
N VAL A 203 -10.79 -4.75 -8.30
CA VAL A 203 -10.54 -4.50 -6.87
C VAL A 203 -11.78 -3.93 -6.19
N HIS A 204 -12.36 -2.86 -6.75
CA HIS A 204 -13.53 -2.21 -6.18
C HIS A 204 -14.79 -3.08 -6.26
N LYS A 205 -15.00 -3.76 -7.39
CA LYS A 205 -16.10 -4.73 -7.54
C LYS A 205 -16.02 -5.83 -6.49
N THR A 206 -14.82 -6.35 -6.21
CA THR A 206 -14.61 -7.37 -5.17
C THR A 206 -14.92 -6.82 -3.79
N LYS A 207 -14.47 -5.59 -3.47
CA LYS A 207 -14.78 -4.93 -2.20
C LYS A 207 -16.29 -4.81 -1.98
N GLU A 208 -17.03 -4.36 -3.00
CA GLU A 208 -18.49 -4.22 -2.94
C GLU A 208 -19.22 -5.57 -2.86
N GLN A 209 -18.84 -6.53 -3.71
CA GLN A 209 -19.47 -7.85 -3.77
C GLN A 209 -19.41 -8.60 -2.44
N PHE A 210 -18.30 -8.47 -1.71
CA PHE A 210 -18.13 -9.12 -0.40
C PHE A 210 -18.47 -8.20 0.78
N GLY A 211 -19.05 -7.01 0.54
CA GLY A 211 -19.47 -6.08 1.60
C GLY A 211 -18.35 -5.66 2.55
N GLN A 212 -17.13 -5.46 2.04
CA GLN A 212 -15.98 -5.11 2.87
C GLN A 212 -15.97 -3.60 3.15
N GLU A 213 -16.13 -3.22 4.42
CA GLU A 213 -16.23 -1.80 4.82
C GLU A 213 -14.88 -1.14 5.10
N GLY A 214 -13.86 -1.92 5.47
CA GLY A 214 -12.54 -1.41 5.82
C GLY A 214 -11.77 -0.78 4.63
N PRO A 215 -10.63 -0.13 4.90
CA PRO A 215 -9.82 0.49 3.87
C PRO A 215 -9.23 -0.55 2.91
N ILE A 216 -8.90 -0.12 1.69
CA ILE A 216 -8.05 -0.91 0.79
C ILE A 216 -6.59 -0.54 1.08
N THR A 217 -5.77 -1.51 1.46
CA THR A 217 -4.33 -1.29 1.63
C THR A 217 -3.63 -1.36 0.28
N VAL A 218 -2.99 -0.28 -0.15
CA VAL A 218 -2.27 -0.18 -1.41
C VAL A 218 -0.78 -0.01 -1.13
N HIS A 219 0.06 -0.81 -1.78
CA HIS A 219 1.51 -0.67 -1.69
C HIS A 219 2.21 -0.86 -3.02
N CYS A 220 3.39 -0.26 -3.13
CA CYS A 220 4.32 -0.43 -4.24
C CYS A 220 5.72 -0.66 -3.66
N SER A 221 6.75 0.07 -4.11
CA SER A 221 8.04 0.09 -3.41
C SER A 221 8.04 1.09 -2.25
N GLY A 222 7.89 2.39 -2.54
CA GLY A 222 7.91 3.47 -1.56
C GLY A 222 6.56 3.82 -0.94
N GLY A 223 5.45 3.40 -1.56
CA GLY A 223 4.09 3.70 -1.08
C GLY A 223 3.61 5.12 -1.34
N VAL A 224 4.07 5.76 -2.42
CA VAL A 224 3.71 7.14 -2.83
C VAL A 224 3.25 7.20 -4.27
#